data_AF-A0A6V8NZT3-F1
#
_entry.id   AF-A0A6V8NZT3-F1
#
_cell.length_a   1.000
_cell.length_b   1.000
_cell.length_c   1.000
_cell.angle_alpha   90.00
_cell.angle_beta   90.00
_cell.angle_gamma   90.00
#
_symmetry.space_group_name_H-M   'P 1'
#
loop_
_entity.id
_entity.type
_entity.pdbx_description
1 polymer ?
#
loop_
_entity_poly.entity_id
_entity_poly.type
_entity_poly.pdbx_seq_one_letter_code
_entity_poly.pdbx_strand_id
1 'polypeptide(L)' 'MTHIKKAQAGETANLDAVKKAVQVCHARNEKYPQALDDVKELIGAERDMSKYNDDPQTGTVNIRNN' A
#
# COMPACT_ATOMS: atom_id res chain seq x y z
N MET A 1 -1.52 8.09 -27.67
CA MET A 1 -1.59 6.84 -26.87
C MET A 1 -0.62 6.90 -25.67
N THR A 2 -0.80 7.85 -24.74
CA THR A 2 0.24 8.13 -23.72
C THR A 2 -0.29 8.14 -22.28
N HIS A 3 -1.61 8.08 -22.08
CA HIS A 3 -2.23 8.18 -20.75
C HIS A 3 -2.28 6.85 -20.00
N ILE A 4 -2.44 5.73 -20.71
CA ILE A 4 -2.66 4.40 -20.12
C ILE A 4 -1.40 3.88 -19.40
N LYS A 5 -0.21 4.08 -19.99
CA LYS A 5 1.07 3.64 -19.40
C LYS A 5 1.44 4.44 -18.15
N LYS A 6 1.12 5.74 -18.11
CA LYS A 6 1.40 6.60 -16.95
C LYS A 6 0.52 6.24 -15.75
N ALA A 7 -0.76 5.92 -15.98
CA ALA A 7 -1.67 5.47 -14.94
C ALA A 7 -1.20 4.15 -14.30
N GLN A 8 -0.80 3.18 -15.13
CA GLN A 8 -0.30 1.88 -14.65
C GLN A 8 1.03 2.01 -13.88
N ALA A 9 1.94 2.89 -14.34
CA ALA A 9 3.19 3.18 -13.64
C ALA A 9 2.95 3.86 -12.28
N GLY A 10 2.00 4.80 -12.21
CA GLY A 10 1.60 5.45 -10.98
C GLY A 10 0.97 4.49 -9.97
N GLU A 11 0.13 3.57 -10.43
CA GLU A 11 -0.51 2.57 -9.57
C GLU A 11 0.51 1.54 -9.03
N THR A 12 1.49 1.16 -9.86
CA THR A 12 2.59 0.27 -9.45
C THR A 12 3.48 0.94 -8.40
N ALA A 13 3.87 2.20 -8.64
CA ALA A 13 4.63 2.98 -7.67
C ALA A 13 3.84 3.21 -6.38
N ASN A 14 2.52 3.33 -6.48
CA ASN A 14 1.68 3.41 -5.31
C ASN A 14 1.69 2.10 -4.52
N LEU A 15 1.45 0.97 -5.17
CA LEU A 15 1.48 -0.35 -4.53
C LEU A 15 2.83 -0.62 -3.83
N ASP A 16 3.95 -0.28 -4.47
CA ASP A 16 5.29 -0.44 -3.88
C ASP A 16 5.46 0.35 -2.59
N ALA A 17 5.03 1.62 -2.58
CA ALA A 17 5.14 2.44 -1.37
C ALA A 17 4.19 1.98 -0.26
N VAL A 18 3.00 1.45 -0.56
CA VAL A 18 2.14 0.83 0.46
C VAL A 18 2.82 -0.41 1.06
N LYS A 19 3.39 -1.29 0.22
CA LYS A 19 4.15 -2.47 0.68
C LYS A 19 5.30 -2.09 1.61
N LYS A 20 6.09 -1.08 1.23
CA LYS A 20 7.19 -0.57 2.07
C LYS A 20 6.70 -0.03 3.40
N ALA A 21 5.59 0.71 3.42
CA ALA A 21 5.03 1.25 4.65
C ALA A 21 4.55 0.14 5.61
N VAL A 22 3.90 -0.90 5.08
CA VAL A 22 3.52 -2.10 5.84
C VAL A 22 4.74 -2.79 6.45
N GLN A 23 5.82 -2.94 5.68
CA GLN A 23 7.08 -3.54 6.17
C GLN A 23 7.74 -2.67 7.25
N VAL A 24 7.75 -1.34 7.10
CA VAL A 24 8.28 -0.42 8.12
C VAL A 24 7.44 -0.47 9.41
N CYS A 25 6.11 -0.52 9.28
CA CYS A 25 5.21 -0.67 10.42
C CYS A 25 5.50 -2.00 11.16
N HIS A 26 5.67 -3.09 10.43
CA HIS A 26 6.04 -4.38 11.00
C HIS A 26 7.38 -4.34 11.72
N ALA A 27 8.41 -3.74 11.11
CA ALA A 27 9.73 -3.61 11.71
C ALA A 27 9.73 -2.78 13.01
N ARG A 28 8.77 -1.86 13.17
CA ARG A 28 8.64 -1.02 14.37
C ARG A 28 7.80 -1.65 15.48
N ASN A 29 6.79 -2.44 15.12
CA ASN A 29 5.78 -2.96 16.04
C ASN A 29 5.83 -4.47 16.24
N GLU A 30 6.74 -5.18 15.57
CA GLU A 30 6.85 -6.65 15.50
C GLU A 30 5.59 -7.35 14.97
N LYS A 31 4.62 -6.57 14.47
CA LYS A 31 3.31 -7.02 13.99
C LYS A 31 2.92 -6.22 12.75
N TYR A 32 2.31 -6.88 11.78
CA TYR A 32 1.75 -6.19 10.63
C TYR A 32 0.57 -5.31 11.07
N PRO A 33 0.35 -4.17 10.37
CA PRO A 33 -0.81 -3.32 10.62
C PRO A 33 -2.10 -4.13 10.47
N GLN A 34 -3.12 -3.80 11.28
CA GLN A 34 -4.45 -4.41 11.17
C GLN A 34 -5.30 -3.75 10.07
N ALA A 35 -4.96 -2.51 9.70
CA ALA A 35 -5.56 -1.80 8.59
C ALA A 35 -4.52 -0.94 7.87
N LEU A 36 -4.69 -0.73 6.56
CA LEU A 36 -3.83 0.18 5.80
C LEU A 36 -3.89 1.66 6.28
N ASP A 37 -4.90 2.02 7.07
CA ASP A 37 -4.96 3.36 7.66
C ASP A 37 -3.82 3.59 8.69
N ASP A 38 -3.37 2.53 9.41
CA ASP A 38 -2.21 2.58 10.32
C ASP A 38 -0.91 2.97 9.61
N VAL A 39 -0.80 2.73 8.29
CA VAL A 39 0.40 3.05 7.51
C VAL A 39 0.24 4.29 6.63
N LYS A 40 -0.93 4.95 6.69
CA LYS A 40 -1.22 6.15 5.90
C LYS A 40 -0.30 7.30 6.25
N GLU A 41 0.01 7.46 7.53
CA GLU A 41 0.95 8.48 8.03
C GLU A 41 2.40 8.22 7.56
N LEU A 42 2.78 6.96 7.31
CA LEU A 42 4.12 6.60 6.84
C LEU A 42 4.34 6.92 5.35
N ILE A 43 3.27 6.98 4.56
CA ILE A 43 3.34 7.17 3.11
C ILE A 43 3.35 8.67 2.76
N GLY A 44 2.94 9.54 3.69
CA GLY A 44 3.08 11.00 3.59
C GLY A 44 2.26 11.66 2.48
N ALA A 45 1.50 10.90 1.70
CA ALA A 45 0.67 11.39 0.60
C ALA A 45 -0.77 10.86 0.75
N GLU A 46 -1.75 11.70 0.40
CA GLU A 46 -3.14 11.28 0.29
C GLU A 46 -3.26 10.21 -0.79
N ARG A 47 -3.26 8.95 -0.36
CA ARG A 47 -3.52 7.80 -1.20
C ARG A 47 -4.83 7.16 -0.78
N ASP A 48 -5.63 6.84 -1.79
CA ASP A 48 -6.87 6.10 -1.57
C ASP A 48 -6.55 4.65 -1.20
N MET A 49 -6.54 4.37 0.11
CA MET A 49 -6.25 3.04 0.64
C MET A 49 -7.35 2.02 0.30
N SER A 50 -8.55 2.50 -0.05
CA SER A 50 -9.69 1.67 -0.48
C SER A 50 -9.37 0.79 -1.70
N LYS A 51 -8.39 1.21 -2.52
CA LYS A 51 -7.88 0.46 -3.69
C LYS A 51 -6.97 -0.70 -3.35
N TYR A 52 -6.59 -0.88 -2.10
CA TYR A 52 -5.65 -1.91 -1.68
C TYR A 52 -6.30 -2.82 -0.65
N ASN A 53 -5.79 -4.04 -0.57
CA ASN A 53 -6.12 -5.00 0.48
C ASN A 53 -4.80 -5.51 1.07
N ASP A 54 -4.72 -5.55 2.39
CA ASP A 54 -3.61 -6.13 3.10
C ASP A 54 -4.01 -7.44 3.80
N ASP A 55 -3.05 -8.34 3.94
CA ASP A 55 -3.15 -9.53 4.77
C ASP A 55 -2.30 -9.32 6.02
N PRO A 56 -2.90 -9.13 7.21
CA PRO A 56 -2.17 -8.84 8.44
C PRO A 56 -1.41 -10.05 9.00
N GLN A 57 -1.60 -11.26 8.45
CA GLN A 57 -0.86 -12.45 8.87
C GLN A 57 0.50 -12.55 8.15
N THR A 58 0.54 -12.16 6.89
CA THR A 58 1.71 -12.29 6.01
C THR A 58 2.32 -10.95 5.59
N GLY A 59 1.63 -9.84 5.83
CA GLY A 59 2.02 -8.51 5.36
C GLY A 59 1.83 -8.30 3.86
N THR A 60 1.08 -9.20 3.19
CA THR A 60 0.90 -9.15 1.74
C THR A 60 -0.07 -8.03 1.39
N VAL A 61 0.36 -7.10 0.52
CA VAL A 61 -0.52 -6.04 -0.01
C VAL A 61 -0.77 -6.25 -1.49
N ASN A 62 -2.04 -6.24 -1.88
CA ASN A 62 -2.50 -6.37 -3.26
C ASN A 62 -3.43 -5.21 -3.63
N ILE A 63 -3.57 -4.96 -4.93
CA ILE A 63 -4.63 -4.10 -5.44
C ILE A 63 -5.95 -4.84 -5.26
N ARG A 64 -6.94 -4.17 -4.68
CA ARG A 64 -8.30 -4.68 -4.55
C ARG A 64 -8.92 -4.67 -5.95
N ASN A 65 -9.01 -5.84 -6.58
CA ASN A 65 -9.84 -6.00 -7.76
C ASN A 65 -11.30 -5.97 -7.30
N ASN A 66 -12.05 -4.99 -7.81
CA ASN A 66 -13.50 -4.92 -7.66
C ASN A 66 -14.20 -5.89 -8.60
#